data_AF-A0A1J4WW50-F1
#
_entry.id   AF-A0A1J4WW50-F1
#
_cell.length_a   1.000
_cell.length_b   1.000
_cell.length_c   1.000
_cell.angle_alpha   90.00
_cell.angle_beta   90.00
_cell.angle_gamma   90.00
#
_symmetry.space_group_name_H-M   'P 1'
#
loop_
_entity.id
_entity.type
_entity.pdbx_description
1 polymer ?
#
loop_
_entity_poly.entity_id
_entity_poly.type
_entity_poly.pdbx_seq_one_letter_code
_entity_poly.pdbx_strand_id
1 'polypeptide(L)'
;MIINADSLLPHLKEKVRLTQSDTSRHILCPYCKIRTKLNSLGDGRKKCTVCGKKFRINKVTDTNKLQQCAEILLCFCLDFSAHRTVQITYHRYPLVTVFYDHFRKLLTEKSLSQEKLQLLTAHKGDIQEVHDASRCRWCKSKLRASTREEPPVFGVQLRESGEVTIDPLNDDEAVLHFHTYGSKEEAIGRREGYAGFICCGKFHRFTQGEQEKDVAGQVWTWIRERIRNHHGIWKRNTGFFLKELEWKYNNRSLEPELQARKIIGLMPADFLTSWLFSTKKPSTAANQP
;
A
#
# COMPACT_ATOMS: atom_id res chain seq x y z
N MET A 1 13.83 20.84 9.85
CA MET A 1 12.71 20.16 10.55
C MET A 1 13.27 18.84 11.07
N ILE A 2 13.25 18.63 12.38
CA ILE A 2 13.71 17.38 13.00
C ILE A 2 12.49 16.49 13.16
N ILE A 3 12.53 15.27 12.61
CA ILE A 3 11.46 14.29 12.82
C ILE A 3 11.82 13.50 14.06
N ASN A 4 11.01 13.63 15.11
CA ASN A 4 11.11 12.79 16.29
C ASN A 4 10.09 11.65 16.14
N ALA A 5 10.58 10.43 15.97
CA ALA A 5 9.76 9.23 15.83
C ALA A 5 9.91 8.26 17.03
N ASP A 6 10.51 8.74 18.13
CA ASP A 6 10.85 7.91 19.29
C ASP A 6 9.60 7.35 19.98
N SER A 7 8.49 8.08 19.90
CA SER A 7 7.17 7.66 20.37
C SER A 7 6.65 6.39 19.68
N LEU A 8 7.14 6.06 18.49
CA LEU A 8 6.76 4.86 17.72
C LEU A 8 7.60 3.63 18.07
N LEU A 9 8.79 3.81 18.64
CA LEU A 9 9.73 2.72 18.93
C LEU A 9 9.15 1.65 19.86
N PRO A 10 8.43 1.96 20.96
CA PRO A 10 7.86 0.92 21.83
C PRO A 10 6.88 0.02 21.07
N HIS A 11 6.04 0.61 20.21
CA HIS A 11 5.05 -0.12 19.41
C HIS A 11 5.71 -1.02 18.35
N LEU A 12 6.78 -0.54 17.71
CA LEU A 12 7.55 -1.35 16.77
C LEU A 12 8.31 -2.48 17.47
N LYS A 13 8.87 -2.23 18.66
CA LYS A 13 9.53 -3.25 19.49
C LYS A 13 8.57 -4.33 19.96
N GLU A 14 7.32 -3.99 20.25
CA GLU A 14 6.29 -4.97 20.59
C GLU A 14 6.01 -5.94 19.42
N LYS A 15 6.03 -5.41 18.18
CA LYS A 15 5.83 -6.21 16.96
C LYS A 15 7.04 -7.09 16.65
N VAL A 16 8.25 -6.55 16.76
CA VAL A 16 9.49 -7.30 16.57
C VAL A 16 9.79 -8.05 17.86
N ARG A 17 9.25 -9.27 18.01
CA ARG A 17 9.50 -10.10 19.19
C ARG A 17 11.00 -10.17 19.48
N LEU A 18 11.42 -9.51 20.55
CA LEU A 18 12.80 -9.56 20.99
C LEU A 18 13.13 -11.00 21.32
N THR A 19 14.26 -11.45 20.79
CA THR A 19 14.88 -12.69 21.23
C THR A 19 15.21 -12.51 22.72
N GLN A 20 14.37 -13.02 23.61
CA GLN A 20 14.64 -12.96 25.04
C GLN A 20 15.77 -13.94 25.35
N SER A 21 16.77 -13.48 26.09
CA SER A 21 17.78 -14.33 26.67
C SER A 21 17.60 -14.41 28.17
N ASP A 22 17.83 -15.58 28.75
CA ASP A 22 17.89 -15.71 30.21
C ASP A 22 19.15 -15.04 30.80
N THR A 23 19.29 -15.05 32.12
CA THR A 23 20.45 -14.52 32.84
C THR A 23 21.78 -15.14 32.41
N SER A 24 21.75 -16.34 31.84
CA SER A 24 22.92 -17.04 31.27
C SER A 24 23.14 -16.77 29.78
N ARG A 25 22.47 -15.74 29.22
CA ARG A 25 22.48 -15.36 27.80
C ARG A 25 21.97 -16.45 26.84
N HIS A 26 21.28 -17.47 27.34
CA HIS A 26 20.66 -18.48 26.49
C HIS A 26 19.35 -17.95 25.91
N ILE A 27 19.18 -18.11 24.61
CA ILE A 27 17.99 -17.67 23.90
C ILE A 27 16.79 -18.53 24.29
N LEU A 28 15.73 -17.87 24.74
CA LEU A 28 14.43 -18.47 25.03
C LEU A 28 13.60 -18.54 23.75
N CYS A 29 12.73 -19.55 23.66
CA CYS A 29 11.75 -19.59 22.58
C CYS A 29 10.77 -18.41 22.70
N PRO A 30 10.55 -17.59 21.66
CA PRO A 30 9.64 -16.44 21.69
C PRO A 30 8.16 -16.81 21.72
N TYR A 31 7.83 -18.10 21.74
CA TYR A 31 6.45 -18.58 21.81
C TYR A 31 6.13 -19.23 23.15
N CYS A 32 6.92 -20.22 23.58
CA CYS A 32 6.68 -20.90 24.86
C CYS A 32 7.50 -20.33 26.02
N LYS A 33 8.44 -19.40 25.76
CA LYS A 33 9.35 -18.80 26.75
C LYS A 33 10.22 -19.80 27.52
N ILE A 34 10.26 -21.06 27.09
CA ILE A 34 11.06 -22.12 27.69
C ILE A 34 12.48 -22.08 27.12
N ARG A 35 13.47 -22.22 28.00
CA ARG A 35 14.86 -22.48 27.63
C ARG A 35 14.95 -23.88 27.03
N THR A 36 15.26 -23.96 25.75
CA THR A 36 15.34 -25.26 25.07
C THR A 36 16.27 -25.23 23.87
N LYS A 37 16.59 -26.39 23.33
CA LYS A 37 17.43 -26.52 22.14
C LYS A 37 16.71 -25.92 20.94
N LEU A 38 17.43 -25.10 20.18
CA LEU A 38 16.91 -24.44 18.98
C LEU A 38 17.59 -25.01 17.74
N ASN A 39 16.87 -25.83 16.99
CA ASN A 39 17.39 -26.45 15.77
C ASN A 39 17.48 -25.39 14.66
N SER A 40 18.65 -25.28 14.02
CA SER A 40 18.82 -24.44 12.82
C SER A 40 18.14 -25.09 11.63
N LEU A 41 17.36 -24.31 10.88
CA LEU A 41 16.79 -24.68 9.59
C LEU A 41 17.65 -24.09 8.46
N GLY A 42 17.59 -24.68 7.27
CA GLY A 42 18.37 -24.24 6.10
C GLY A 42 18.06 -22.81 5.63
N ASP A 43 16.90 -22.27 5.98
CA ASP A 43 16.47 -20.89 5.68
C ASP A 43 16.97 -19.84 6.69
N GLY A 44 17.78 -20.27 7.67
CA GLY A 44 18.30 -19.44 8.77
C GLY A 44 17.32 -19.25 9.93
N ARG A 45 16.13 -19.87 9.90
CA ARG A 45 15.21 -19.89 11.06
C ARG A 45 15.68 -20.90 12.12
N LYS A 46 15.15 -20.75 13.33
CA LYS A 46 15.25 -21.68 14.44
C LYS A 46 13.92 -22.36 14.68
N LYS A 47 13.93 -23.66 14.99
CA LYS A 47 12.77 -24.43 15.44
C LYS A 47 12.94 -24.77 16.92
N CYS A 48 11.95 -24.42 17.73
CA CYS A 48 11.89 -24.83 19.13
C CYS A 48 11.64 -26.34 19.23
N THR A 49 12.43 -27.06 20.03
CA THR A 49 12.21 -28.50 20.26
C THR A 49 11.01 -28.81 21.14
N VAL A 50 10.51 -27.85 21.92
CA VAL A 50 9.35 -28.03 22.81
C VAL A 50 8.03 -27.71 22.10
N CYS A 51 7.85 -26.46 21.65
CA CYS A 51 6.58 -26.06 21.03
C CYS A 51 6.53 -26.25 19.50
N GLY A 52 7.63 -26.70 18.87
CA GLY A 52 7.71 -26.94 17.44
C GLY A 52 7.67 -25.70 16.54
N LYS A 53 7.41 -24.50 17.10
CA LYS A 53 7.28 -23.27 16.33
C LYS A 53 8.62 -22.79 15.77
N LYS A 54 8.56 -22.20 14.58
CA LYS A 54 9.71 -21.68 13.81
C LYS A 54 9.79 -20.15 13.97
N PHE A 55 10.99 -19.59 14.13
CA PHE A 55 11.23 -18.15 14.27
C PHE A 55 12.66 -17.76 13.86
N ARG A 56 12.94 -16.49 13.56
CA ARG A 56 14.31 -15.98 13.38
C ARG A 56 14.84 -15.41 14.70
N ILE A 57 16.14 -15.56 14.95
CA ILE A 57 16.81 -14.84 16.04
C ILE A 57 17.20 -13.47 15.52
N ASN A 58 16.59 -12.45 16.10
CA ASN A 58 16.88 -11.05 15.82
C ASN A 58 18.08 -10.61 16.67
N LYS A 59 19.14 -10.08 16.03
CA LYS A 59 20.31 -9.52 16.72
C LYS A 59 20.02 -8.06 17.09
N VAL A 60 20.67 -7.58 18.15
CA VAL A 60 20.62 -6.20 18.72
C VAL A 60 20.77 -5.07 17.68
N THR A 61 21.24 -5.37 16.46
CA THR A 61 21.27 -4.50 15.27
C THR A 61 19.89 -4.05 14.73
N ASP A 62 18.79 -4.42 15.39
CA ASP A 62 17.43 -4.02 14.99
C ASP A 62 17.00 -2.65 15.51
N THR A 63 17.63 -2.06 16.54
CA THR A 63 17.21 -0.74 17.05
C THR A 63 17.33 0.37 16.01
N ASN A 64 18.45 0.43 15.28
CA ASN A 64 18.64 1.43 14.21
C ASN A 64 17.67 1.21 13.06
N LYS A 65 17.33 -0.05 12.75
CA LYS A 65 16.34 -0.36 11.69
C LYS A 65 14.92 -0.02 12.12
N LEU A 66 14.61 -0.21 13.40
CA LEU A 66 13.35 0.22 13.99
C LEU A 66 13.25 1.74 13.97
N GLN A 67 14.33 2.46 14.28
CA GLN A 67 14.39 3.91 14.16
C GLN A 67 14.17 4.36 12.71
N GLN A 68 14.89 3.76 11.77
CA GLN A 68 14.69 4.02 10.33
C GLN A 68 13.24 3.79 9.92
N CYS A 69 12.65 2.67 10.33
CA CYS A 69 11.26 2.37 10.05
C CYS A 69 10.31 3.41 10.67
N ALA A 70 10.54 3.80 11.92
CA ALA A 70 9.75 4.80 12.63
C ALA A 70 9.77 6.16 11.91
N GLU A 71 10.95 6.65 11.55
CA GLU A 71 11.13 7.94 10.86
C GLU A 71 10.53 7.93 9.45
N ILE A 72 10.73 6.84 8.69
CA ILE A 72 10.16 6.69 7.35
C ILE A 72 8.63 6.56 7.43
N LEU A 73 8.10 5.83 8.40
CA LEU A 73 6.66 5.70 8.61
C LEU A 73 6.01 7.02 9.01
N LEU A 74 6.66 7.79 9.88
CA LEU A 74 6.16 9.10 10.26
C LEU A 74 6.16 10.06 9.05
N CYS A 75 7.21 10.06 8.22
CA CYS A 75 7.23 10.78 6.96
C CYS A 75 6.09 10.36 6.02
N PHE A 76 5.79 9.06 5.96
CA PHE A 76 4.70 8.51 5.16
C PHE A 76 3.35 9.06 5.63
N CYS A 77 3.10 9.09 6.94
CA CYS A 77 1.89 9.66 7.54
C CYS A 77 1.79 11.19 7.39
N LEU A 78 2.93 11.89 7.26
CA LEU A 78 3.00 13.34 7.00
C LEU A 78 2.84 13.73 5.51
N ASP A 79 2.45 12.79 4.65
CA ASP A 79 2.31 13.01 3.20
C ASP A 79 3.60 13.48 2.50
N PHE A 80 4.78 13.10 3.02
CA PHE A 80 6.03 13.40 2.34
C PHE A 80 6.33 12.41 1.22
N SER A 81 6.83 12.93 0.09
CA SER A 81 7.36 12.08 -0.97
C SER A 81 8.60 11.31 -0.51
N ALA A 82 8.93 10.21 -1.18
CA ALA A 82 10.15 9.46 -0.90
C ALA A 82 11.39 10.37 -1.01
N HIS A 83 11.40 11.29 -1.99
CA HIS A 83 12.48 12.25 -2.17
C HIS A 83 12.59 13.23 -0.99
N ARG A 84 11.47 13.80 -0.55
CA ARG A 84 11.43 14.69 0.61
C ARG A 84 11.84 13.97 1.91
N THR A 85 11.41 12.72 2.06
CA THR A 85 11.78 11.86 3.19
C THR A 85 13.28 11.68 3.27
N VAL A 86 13.93 11.32 2.15
CA VAL A 86 15.40 11.19 2.07
C VAL A 86 16.11 12.48 2.48
N GLN A 87 15.60 13.63 2.06
CA GLN A 87 16.19 14.94 2.40
C GLN A 87 16.10 15.26 3.90
N ILE A 88 15.03 14.82 4.57
CA ILE A 88 14.79 15.12 5.99
C ILE A 88 15.47 14.11 6.91
N THR A 89 15.37 12.82 6.59
CA THR A 89 15.86 11.74 7.46
C THR A 89 17.26 11.27 7.10
N TYR A 90 17.80 11.70 5.95
CA TYR A 90 19.10 11.29 5.41
C TYR A 90 19.22 9.76 5.16
N HIS A 91 18.09 9.05 5.08
CA HIS A 91 18.08 7.62 4.73
C HIS A 91 18.30 7.41 3.24
N ARG A 92 18.77 6.22 2.85
CA ARG A 92 19.00 5.89 1.44
C ARG A 92 17.67 5.83 0.68
N TYR A 93 17.57 6.48 -0.48
CA TYR A 93 16.35 6.47 -1.30
C TYR A 93 15.77 5.07 -1.57
N PRO A 94 16.57 4.04 -1.95
CA PRO A 94 16.03 2.69 -2.14
C PRO A 94 15.36 2.10 -0.89
N LEU A 95 15.87 2.44 0.30
CA LEU A 95 15.28 1.98 1.57
C LEU A 95 13.90 2.62 1.76
N VAL A 96 13.82 3.94 1.60
CA VAL A 96 12.57 4.71 1.75
C VAL A 96 11.50 4.20 0.78
N THR A 97 11.86 4.00 -0.50
CA THR A 97 10.91 3.50 -1.50
C THR A 97 10.39 2.10 -1.17
N VAL A 98 11.28 1.20 -0.70
CA VAL A 98 10.89 -0.16 -0.30
C VAL A 98 9.89 -0.12 0.86
N PHE A 99 10.17 0.67 1.89
CA PHE A 99 9.25 0.83 3.02
C PHE A 99 7.90 1.42 2.59
N TYR A 100 7.90 2.47 1.77
CA TYR A 100 6.67 3.06 1.25
C TYR A 100 5.82 2.04 0.47
N ASP A 101 6.45 1.25 -0.39
CA ASP A 101 5.75 0.20 -1.14
C ASP A 101 5.19 -0.88 -0.21
N HIS A 102 5.92 -1.25 0.85
CA HIS A 102 5.40 -2.18 1.85
C HIS A 102 4.23 -1.60 2.64
N PHE A 103 4.27 -0.33 3.04
CA PHE A 103 3.15 0.31 3.71
C PHE A 103 1.90 0.33 2.82
N ARG A 104 2.05 0.71 1.54
CA ARG A 104 0.93 0.67 0.58
C ARG A 104 0.35 -0.73 0.42
N LYS A 105 1.22 -1.74 0.28
CA LYS A 105 0.80 -3.15 0.19
C LYS A 105 0.01 -3.58 1.42
N LEU A 106 0.50 -3.27 2.63
CA LEU A 106 -0.22 -3.56 3.87
C LEU A 106 -1.62 -2.94 3.90
N LEU A 107 -1.73 -1.65 3.55
CA LEU A 107 -3.01 -0.95 3.54
C LEU A 107 -3.98 -1.58 2.51
N THR A 108 -3.45 -1.98 1.37
CA THR A 108 -4.21 -2.58 0.26
C THR A 108 -4.69 -3.99 0.59
N GLU A 109 -3.80 -4.86 1.10
CA GLU A 109 -4.12 -6.24 1.49
C GLU A 109 -5.14 -6.33 2.63
N LYS A 110 -5.28 -5.28 3.43
CA LYS A 110 -6.26 -5.21 4.53
C LYS A 110 -7.60 -4.62 4.12
N SER A 111 -7.65 -3.87 3.03
CA SER A 111 -8.87 -3.22 2.55
C SER A 111 -9.57 -3.96 1.41
N LEU A 112 -8.84 -4.78 0.65
CA LEU A 112 -9.38 -5.49 -0.52
C LEU A 112 -9.52 -6.99 -0.30
N SER A 113 -10.50 -7.59 -0.98
CA SER A 113 -10.61 -9.05 -1.11
C SER A 113 -9.48 -9.60 -1.99
N GLN A 114 -9.23 -10.92 -1.88
CA GLN A 114 -8.19 -11.57 -2.68
C GLN A 114 -8.42 -11.44 -4.19
N GLU A 115 -9.68 -11.44 -4.64
CA GLU A 115 -10.07 -11.22 -6.03
C GLU A 115 -9.72 -9.80 -6.50
N LYS A 116 -10.06 -8.78 -5.73
CA LYS A 116 -9.73 -7.39 -6.05
C LYS A 116 -8.22 -7.12 -6.01
N LEU A 117 -7.48 -7.80 -5.13
CA LEU A 117 -6.01 -7.76 -5.13
C LEU A 117 -5.42 -8.32 -6.42
N GLN A 118 -6.01 -9.39 -6.97
CA GLN A 118 -5.56 -9.94 -8.25
C GLN A 118 -5.72 -8.92 -9.38
N LEU A 119 -6.85 -8.20 -9.43
CA LEU A 119 -7.07 -7.12 -10.39
C LEU A 119 -5.98 -6.04 -10.31
N LEU A 120 -5.54 -5.66 -9.10
CA LEU A 120 -4.44 -4.71 -8.94
C LEU A 120 -3.10 -5.21 -9.49
N THR A 121 -2.83 -6.51 -9.34
CA THR A 121 -1.55 -7.12 -9.72
C THR A 121 -1.50 -7.62 -11.16
N ALA A 122 -2.66 -7.74 -11.81
CA ALA A 122 -2.79 -8.17 -13.20
C ALA A 122 -2.23 -7.13 -14.17
N HIS A 123 -2.43 -5.84 -13.89
CA HIS A 123 -1.92 -4.75 -14.72
C HIS A 123 -0.46 -4.44 -14.38
N LYS A 124 0.48 -4.84 -15.26
CA LYS A 124 1.93 -4.65 -15.06
C LYS A 124 2.53 -3.54 -15.94
N GLY A 125 1.74 -2.94 -16.83
CA GLY A 125 2.21 -1.99 -17.83
C GLY A 125 2.49 -0.57 -17.29
N ASP A 126 3.59 0.04 -17.74
CA ASP A 126 3.79 1.48 -17.58
C ASP A 126 2.98 2.26 -18.63
N ILE A 127 2.11 3.18 -18.21
CA ILE A 127 1.42 4.17 -19.05
C ILE A 127 2.40 5.21 -19.68
N GLN A 128 3.51 4.88 -20.36
CA GLN A 128 4.49 5.87 -20.90
C GLN A 128 4.04 6.67 -22.14
N GLU A 129 4.54 7.90 -22.33
CA GLU A 129 4.00 9.02 -23.15
C GLU A 129 4.34 9.01 -24.66
N VAL A 130 3.36 9.45 -25.47
CA VAL A 130 3.37 9.93 -26.89
C VAL A 130 3.50 8.91 -28.06
N HIS A 131 2.38 8.63 -28.76
CA HIS A 131 2.00 9.04 -30.14
C HIS A 131 0.66 8.32 -30.53
N ASP A 132 -0.05 8.83 -31.54
CA ASP A 132 -1.52 8.75 -31.74
C ASP A 132 -2.17 7.36 -31.94
N ALA A 133 -3.49 7.33 -31.62
CA ALA A 133 -4.54 6.43 -32.09
C ALA A 133 -5.04 5.24 -31.23
N SER A 134 -5.02 5.33 -29.89
CA SER A 134 -5.95 4.52 -29.07
C SER A 134 -6.77 5.43 -28.15
N ARG A 135 -8.03 5.07 -27.86
CA ARG A 135 -8.89 5.78 -26.89
C ARG A 135 -9.28 4.81 -25.78
N CYS A 136 -9.35 5.30 -24.57
CA CYS A 136 -9.83 4.53 -23.43
C CYS A 136 -11.29 4.13 -23.66
N ARG A 137 -11.58 2.83 -23.55
CA ARG A 137 -12.94 2.30 -23.63
C ARG A 137 -13.89 3.02 -22.68
N TRP A 138 -13.43 3.28 -21.45
CA TRP A 138 -14.20 3.84 -20.35
C TRP A 138 -14.39 5.35 -20.46
N CYS A 139 -13.29 6.13 -20.48
CA CYS A 139 -13.38 7.59 -20.42
C CYS A 139 -13.18 8.30 -21.77
N LYS A 140 -12.99 7.55 -22.85
CA LYS A 140 -12.70 8.05 -24.23
C LYS A 140 -11.47 8.93 -24.37
N SER A 141 -10.70 9.11 -23.28
CA SER A 141 -9.45 9.85 -23.30
C SER A 141 -8.43 9.15 -24.20
N LYS A 142 -7.53 9.92 -24.84
CA LYS A 142 -6.46 9.35 -25.67
C LYS A 142 -5.58 8.43 -24.81
N LEU A 143 -5.57 7.14 -25.17
CA LEU A 143 -4.66 6.12 -24.66
C LEU A 143 -3.38 6.07 -25.48
N ARG A 144 -2.38 5.42 -24.90
CA ARG A 144 -1.02 5.30 -25.44
C ARG A 144 -0.90 3.89 -26.03
N ALA A 145 -0.48 3.78 -27.29
CA ALA A 145 -0.52 2.52 -28.06
C ALA A 145 0.50 1.45 -27.65
N SER A 146 1.16 1.57 -26.48
CA SER A 146 2.24 0.66 -26.08
C SER A 146 1.79 -0.55 -25.25
N THR A 147 0.56 -0.56 -24.74
CA THR A 147 0.01 -1.70 -23.98
C THR A 147 -1.32 -2.12 -24.59
N ARG A 148 -1.43 -3.39 -24.98
CA ARG A 148 -2.71 -4.03 -25.33
C ARG A 148 -3.64 -4.17 -24.12
N GLU A 149 -3.13 -3.91 -22.91
CA GLU A 149 -3.88 -3.98 -21.66
C GLU A 149 -4.71 -2.72 -21.48
N GLU A 150 -6.02 -2.90 -21.26
CA GLU A 150 -6.90 -1.81 -20.91
C GLU A 150 -6.45 -1.16 -19.58
N PRO A 151 -6.57 0.17 -19.44
CA PRO A 151 -6.21 0.84 -18.20
C PRO A 151 -7.11 0.34 -17.06
N PRO A 152 -6.56 0.11 -15.85
CA PRO A 152 -7.37 -0.27 -14.72
C PRO A 152 -8.38 0.83 -14.40
N VAL A 153 -9.60 0.41 -14.04
CA VAL A 153 -10.68 1.29 -13.61
C VAL A 153 -10.92 1.08 -12.13
N PHE A 154 -11.15 2.19 -11.42
CA PHE A 154 -11.44 2.16 -10.00
C PHE A 154 -12.77 2.83 -9.73
N GLY A 155 -13.69 2.14 -9.08
CA GLY A 155 -14.94 2.72 -8.62
C GLY A 155 -14.71 3.52 -7.34
N VAL A 156 -15.33 4.69 -7.22
CA VAL A 156 -15.31 5.51 -6.00
C VAL A 156 -16.69 5.51 -5.37
N GLN A 157 -16.83 4.95 -4.16
CA GLN A 157 -18.07 5.04 -3.38
C GLN A 157 -17.88 6.01 -2.21
N LEU A 158 -18.96 6.69 -1.87
CA LEU A 158 -19.05 7.57 -0.73
C LEU A 158 -20.12 7.01 0.21
N ARG A 159 -19.75 6.77 1.45
CA ARG A 159 -20.69 6.36 2.49
C ARG A 159 -21.29 7.60 3.16
N GLU A 160 -22.50 7.46 3.68
CA GLU A 160 -23.17 8.52 4.46
C GLU A 160 -22.33 8.95 5.68
N SER A 161 -21.49 8.06 6.21
CA SER A 161 -20.52 8.35 7.28
C SER A 161 -19.38 9.31 6.87
N GLY A 162 -19.24 9.63 5.57
CA GLY A 162 -18.13 10.40 5.03
C GLY A 162 -16.86 9.58 4.75
N GLU A 163 -16.95 8.25 4.83
CA GLU A 163 -15.91 7.33 4.40
C GLU A 163 -15.93 7.13 2.89
N VAL A 164 -14.74 6.96 2.31
CA VAL A 164 -14.53 6.74 0.88
C VAL A 164 -13.99 5.34 0.65
N THR A 165 -14.47 4.67 -0.39
CA THR A 165 -13.85 3.44 -0.90
C THR A 165 -13.49 3.62 -2.37
N ILE A 166 -12.28 3.20 -2.72
CA ILE A 166 -11.70 3.22 -4.06
C ILE A 166 -11.23 1.80 -4.36
N ASP A 167 -12.02 1.09 -5.13
CA ASP A 167 -11.78 -0.32 -5.41
C ASP A 167 -11.52 -0.54 -6.90
N PRO A 168 -10.57 -1.43 -7.27
CA PRO A 168 -10.44 -1.84 -8.66
C PRO A 168 -11.71 -2.56 -9.08
N LEU A 169 -12.12 -2.33 -10.32
CA LEU A 169 -13.27 -2.95 -10.93
C LEU A 169 -12.82 -3.86 -12.07
N ASN A 170 -13.49 -5.00 -12.20
CA ASN A 170 -13.35 -5.82 -13.40
C ASN A 170 -14.17 -5.24 -14.56
N ASP A 171 -13.97 -5.77 -15.77
CA ASP A 171 -14.63 -5.27 -16.97
C ASP A 171 -16.16 -5.38 -16.87
N ASP A 172 -16.71 -6.43 -16.27
CA ASP A 172 -18.16 -6.61 -16.17
C ASP A 172 -18.79 -5.59 -15.20
N GLU A 173 -18.18 -5.39 -14.03
CA GLU A 173 -18.54 -4.33 -13.07
C GLU A 173 -18.43 -2.96 -13.74
N ALA A 174 -17.31 -2.70 -14.41
CA ALA A 174 -17.09 -1.45 -15.11
C ALA A 174 -18.12 -1.24 -16.23
N VAL A 175 -18.48 -2.29 -16.97
CA VAL A 175 -19.51 -2.24 -18.01
C VAL A 175 -20.87 -1.89 -17.41
N LEU A 176 -21.27 -2.61 -16.37
CA LEU A 176 -22.55 -2.45 -15.68
C LEU A 176 -22.73 -1.03 -15.13
N HIS A 177 -21.64 -0.41 -14.67
CA HIS A 177 -21.70 0.91 -14.07
C HIS A 177 -21.45 2.05 -15.07
N PHE A 178 -20.71 1.83 -16.17
CA PHE A 178 -20.11 2.91 -16.97
C PHE A 178 -20.57 3.02 -18.42
N HIS A 179 -21.37 2.08 -18.95
CA HIS A 179 -21.89 2.16 -20.34
C HIS A 179 -22.81 3.36 -20.63
N THR A 180 -23.18 4.14 -19.61
CA THR A 180 -24.06 5.31 -19.72
C THR A 180 -23.33 6.65 -19.67
N TYR A 181 -21.98 6.68 -19.61
CA TYR A 181 -21.24 7.95 -19.54
C TYR A 181 -21.25 8.67 -20.90
N GLY A 182 -22.21 9.59 -21.08
CA GLY A 182 -22.36 10.43 -22.27
C GLY A 182 -23.65 10.22 -23.08
N SER A 183 -24.50 9.25 -22.73
CA SER A 183 -25.84 9.10 -23.29
C SER A 183 -26.86 9.87 -22.45
N LYS A 184 -27.83 10.52 -23.10
CA LYS A 184 -28.96 11.22 -22.44
C LYS A 184 -29.93 10.29 -21.71
N GLU A 185 -29.73 8.98 -21.79
CA GLU A 185 -30.55 7.98 -21.12
C GLU A 185 -30.10 7.83 -19.67
N GLU A 186 -30.96 8.27 -18.77
CA GLU A 186 -30.71 8.32 -17.34
C GLU A 186 -30.65 6.91 -16.73
N ALA A 187 -29.54 6.66 -16.04
CA ALA A 187 -29.47 5.93 -14.78
C ALA A 187 -30.07 4.51 -14.73
N ILE A 188 -29.41 3.55 -15.39
CA ILE A 188 -29.45 2.14 -14.94
C ILE A 188 -28.27 1.84 -13.96
N GLY A 189 -27.22 2.67 -13.96
CA GLY A 189 -26.01 2.49 -13.13
C GLY A 189 -26.09 2.94 -11.66
N ARG A 190 -27.26 3.36 -11.14
CA ARG A 190 -27.42 3.78 -9.72
C ARG A 190 -27.43 2.60 -8.73
N ARG A 191 -27.31 1.35 -9.18
CA ARG A 191 -27.60 0.17 -8.34
C ARG A 191 -26.60 -0.09 -7.20
N GLU A 192 -25.44 0.59 -7.13
CA GLU A 192 -24.42 0.29 -6.10
C GLU A 192 -23.76 1.51 -5.42
N GLY A 193 -24.33 2.72 -5.52
CA GLY A 193 -23.87 3.86 -4.70
C GLY A 193 -22.49 4.42 -5.07
N TYR A 194 -21.99 4.19 -6.28
CA TYR A 194 -20.76 4.82 -6.78
C TYR A 194 -20.99 6.30 -7.12
N ALA A 195 -20.13 7.18 -6.59
CA ALA A 195 -20.14 8.61 -6.90
C ALA A 195 -19.41 8.92 -8.23
N GLY A 196 -18.52 8.02 -8.67
CA GLY A 196 -17.73 8.16 -9.88
C GLY A 196 -16.74 7.03 -10.06
N PHE A 197 -15.83 7.20 -11.03
CA PHE A 197 -14.75 6.27 -11.30
C PHE A 197 -13.45 7.00 -11.64
N ILE A 198 -12.31 6.36 -11.33
CA ILE A 198 -10.98 6.83 -11.70
C ILE A 198 -10.49 5.94 -12.84
N CYS A 199 -10.15 6.57 -13.96
CA CYS A 199 -9.57 5.90 -15.12
C CYS A 199 -8.56 6.83 -15.79
N CYS A 200 -7.45 6.29 -16.28
CA CYS A 200 -6.38 7.07 -16.93
C CYS A 200 -5.89 8.28 -16.09
N GLY A 201 -5.86 8.14 -14.77
CA GLY A 201 -5.46 9.21 -13.84
C GLY A 201 -6.47 10.36 -13.72
N LYS A 202 -7.69 10.21 -14.21
CA LYS A 202 -8.77 11.19 -14.14
C LYS A 202 -9.96 10.62 -13.37
N PHE A 203 -10.60 11.46 -12.57
CA PHE A 203 -11.87 11.13 -11.93
C PHE A 203 -13.03 11.61 -12.80
N HIS A 204 -13.96 10.70 -13.04
CA HIS A 204 -15.17 10.87 -13.81
C HIS A 204 -16.35 10.70 -12.86
N ARG A 205 -17.15 11.75 -12.69
CA ARG A 205 -18.27 11.78 -11.74
C ARG A 205 -19.56 11.30 -12.42
N PHE A 206 -20.40 10.58 -11.67
CA PHE A 206 -21.75 10.22 -12.14
C PHE A 206 -22.82 11.20 -11.68
N THR A 207 -22.63 11.85 -10.53
CA THR A 207 -23.71 12.54 -9.82
C THR A 207 -24.01 13.94 -10.37
N GLN A 208 -25.29 14.21 -10.63
CA GLN A 208 -25.83 15.53 -10.99
C GLN A 208 -26.42 16.31 -9.78
N GLY A 209 -26.64 15.70 -8.62
CA GLY A 209 -27.18 16.37 -7.43
C GLY A 209 -26.16 17.26 -6.71
N GLU A 210 -26.54 18.49 -6.36
CA GLU A 210 -25.61 19.53 -5.84
C GLU A 210 -24.88 19.14 -4.53
N GLN A 211 -25.54 18.41 -3.63
CA GLN A 211 -24.98 18.09 -2.31
C GLN A 211 -23.97 16.93 -2.36
N GLU A 212 -24.25 15.85 -3.09
CA GLU A 212 -23.30 14.75 -3.33
C GLU A 212 -22.14 15.18 -4.25
N LYS A 213 -22.40 16.13 -5.16
CA LYS A 213 -21.36 16.79 -5.97
C LYS A 213 -20.31 17.47 -5.10
N ASP A 214 -20.72 18.06 -3.98
CA ASP A 214 -19.83 18.78 -3.09
C ASP A 214 -18.89 17.82 -2.35
N VAL A 215 -19.42 16.74 -1.76
CA VAL A 215 -18.60 15.74 -1.04
C VAL A 215 -17.65 15.00 -1.98
N ALA A 216 -18.14 14.47 -3.11
CA ALA A 216 -17.30 13.85 -4.14
C ALA A 216 -16.27 14.84 -4.72
N GLY A 217 -16.66 16.11 -4.77
CA GLY A 217 -15.83 17.25 -5.13
C GLY A 217 -14.64 17.40 -4.22
N GLN A 218 -14.90 17.52 -2.92
CA GLN A 218 -13.92 17.72 -1.86
C GLN A 218 -12.96 16.54 -1.75
N VAL A 219 -13.46 15.29 -1.78
CA VAL A 219 -12.64 14.07 -1.80
C VAL A 219 -11.66 14.10 -2.97
N TRP A 220 -12.15 14.40 -4.17
CA TRP A 220 -11.30 14.39 -5.35
C TRP A 220 -10.29 15.55 -5.36
N THR A 221 -10.68 16.73 -4.89
CA THR A 221 -9.75 17.86 -4.74
C THR A 221 -8.63 17.49 -3.77
N TRP A 222 -8.96 16.91 -2.61
CA TRP A 222 -8.00 16.44 -1.62
C TRP A 222 -7.02 15.39 -2.19
N ILE A 223 -7.55 14.43 -2.97
CA ILE A 223 -6.76 13.40 -3.66
C ILE A 223 -5.84 14.05 -4.72
N ARG A 224 -6.38 14.96 -5.54
CA ARG A 224 -5.67 15.59 -6.66
C ARG A 224 -4.51 16.44 -6.17
N GLU A 225 -4.67 17.20 -5.09
CA GLU A 225 -3.60 17.99 -4.48
C GLU A 225 -2.41 17.12 -4.10
N ARG A 226 -2.68 15.95 -3.50
CA ARG A 226 -1.65 14.99 -3.11
C ARG A 226 -1.01 14.31 -4.30
N ILE A 227 -1.78 13.93 -5.33
CA ILE A 227 -1.23 13.38 -6.57
C ILE A 227 -0.22 14.35 -7.22
N ARG A 228 -0.52 15.65 -7.24
CA ARG A 228 0.37 16.67 -7.82
C ARG A 228 1.69 16.79 -7.07
N ASN A 229 1.65 16.70 -5.73
CA ASN A 229 2.85 16.74 -4.88
C ASN A 229 3.79 15.53 -5.08
N HIS A 230 3.28 14.43 -5.65
CA HIS A 230 4.06 13.25 -6.00
C HIS A 230 4.46 13.19 -7.49
N HIS A 231 4.37 14.31 -8.23
CA HIS A 231 4.63 14.39 -9.68
C HIS A 231 3.77 13.45 -10.54
N GLY A 232 2.54 13.17 -10.09
CA GLY A 232 1.59 12.28 -10.78
C GLY A 232 1.63 10.83 -10.31
N ILE A 233 0.56 10.09 -10.59
CA ILE A 233 0.46 8.67 -10.23
C ILE A 233 1.35 7.85 -11.18
N TRP A 234 2.42 7.25 -10.66
CA TRP A 234 3.29 6.36 -11.44
C TRP A 234 2.65 4.98 -11.67
N LYS A 235 3.08 4.38 -12.77
CA LYS A 235 2.21 3.65 -13.70
C LYS A 235 2.07 2.15 -13.42
N ARG A 236 2.88 1.60 -12.51
CA ARG A 236 2.79 0.19 -12.05
C ARG A 236 2.11 0.01 -10.70
N ASN A 237 2.04 1.07 -9.89
CA ASN A 237 1.52 1.01 -8.51
C ASN A 237 0.32 1.94 -8.30
N THR A 238 -0.38 2.30 -9.37
CA THR A 238 -1.52 3.23 -9.32
C THR A 238 -2.56 2.79 -8.30
N GLY A 239 -2.94 1.50 -8.30
CA GLY A 239 -3.90 0.99 -7.33
C GLY A 239 -3.41 1.04 -5.88
N PHE A 240 -2.16 0.62 -5.62
CA PHE A 240 -1.55 0.72 -4.29
C PHE A 240 -1.50 2.17 -3.77
N PHE A 241 -1.25 3.13 -4.65
CA PHE A 241 -1.25 4.55 -4.30
C PHE A 241 -2.67 5.09 -4.05
N LEU A 242 -3.65 4.67 -4.86
CA LEU A 242 -5.06 5.03 -4.63
C LEU A 242 -5.56 4.48 -3.28
N LYS A 243 -5.17 3.26 -2.90
CA LYS A 243 -5.51 2.70 -1.59
C LYS A 243 -4.79 3.41 -0.43
N GLU A 244 -3.55 3.88 -0.63
CA GLU A 244 -2.91 4.78 0.33
C GLU A 244 -3.74 6.05 0.53
N LEU A 245 -4.16 6.70 -0.55
CA LEU A 245 -4.93 7.94 -0.49
C LEU A 245 -6.31 7.75 0.13
N GLU A 246 -7.01 6.67 -0.21
CA GLU A 246 -8.26 6.28 0.45
C GLU A 246 -8.07 6.14 1.96
N TRP A 247 -7.08 5.35 2.37
CA TRP A 247 -6.84 5.10 3.78
C TRP A 247 -6.51 6.40 4.53
N LYS A 248 -5.66 7.25 3.94
CA LYS A 248 -5.29 8.55 4.51
C LYS A 248 -6.49 9.49 4.55
N TYR A 249 -7.33 9.52 3.53
CA TYR A 249 -8.56 10.31 3.55
C TYR A 249 -9.47 9.87 4.70
N ASN A 250 -9.69 8.57 4.87
CA ASN A 250 -10.54 8.03 5.94
C ASN A 250 -9.94 8.20 7.35
N ASN A 251 -8.62 8.43 7.45
CA ASN A 251 -7.93 8.67 8.72
C ASN A 251 -7.40 10.12 8.84
N ARG A 252 -7.91 11.06 8.01
CA ARG A 252 -7.41 12.44 7.93
C ARG A 252 -7.55 13.26 9.21
N SER A 253 -8.50 12.88 10.07
CA SER A 253 -8.71 13.50 11.38
C SER A 253 -7.76 12.99 12.46
N LEU A 254 -6.99 11.94 12.18
CA LEU A 254 -6.02 11.39 13.11
C LEU A 254 -4.67 12.07 12.96
N GLU A 255 -4.04 12.35 14.09
CA GLU A 255 -2.66 12.80 14.14
C GLU A 255 -1.73 11.79 13.46
N PRO A 256 -0.65 12.24 12.78
CA PRO A 256 0.28 11.38 12.06
C PRO A 256 0.85 10.23 12.90
N GLU A 257 1.10 10.45 14.20
CA GLU A 257 1.57 9.38 15.09
C GLU A 257 0.52 8.28 15.30
N LEU A 258 -0.77 8.64 15.44
CA LEU A 258 -1.84 7.67 15.59
C LEU A 258 -2.06 6.89 14.29
N GLN A 259 -1.92 7.57 13.14
CA GLN A 259 -1.91 6.91 11.84
C GLN A 259 -0.76 5.87 11.77
N ALA A 260 0.45 6.25 12.17
CA ALA A 260 1.60 5.36 12.20
C ALA A 260 1.35 4.14 13.11
N ARG A 261 0.79 4.33 14.31
CA ARG A 261 0.43 3.23 15.22
C ARG A 261 -0.58 2.27 14.60
N LYS A 262 -1.59 2.78 13.89
CA LYS A 262 -2.54 1.92 13.15
C LYS A 262 -1.80 1.07 12.09
N ILE A 263 -0.89 1.67 11.32
CA ILE A 263 -0.10 0.94 10.33
C ILE A 263 0.81 -0.11 10.99
N ILE A 264 1.47 0.23 12.11
CA ILE A 264 2.26 -0.73 12.91
C ILE A 264 1.41 -1.93 13.33
N GLY A 265 0.14 -1.68 13.70
CA GLY A 265 -0.84 -2.72 14.00
C GLY A 265 -1.00 -3.78 12.90
N LEU A 266 -0.84 -3.37 11.63
CA LEU A 266 -0.98 -4.24 10.45
C LEU A 266 0.32 -4.96 10.07
N MET A 267 1.48 -4.54 10.60
CA MET A 267 2.77 -5.11 10.22
C MET A 267 2.94 -6.57 10.69
N PRO A 268 3.56 -7.44 9.87
CA PRO A 268 3.92 -8.79 10.30
C PRO A 268 5.01 -8.75 11.37
N ALA A 269 5.04 -9.75 12.26
CA ALA A 269 5.99 -9.80 13.37
C ALA A 269 7.46 -9.88 12.93
N ASP A 270 7.72 -10.29 11.69
CA ASP A 270 9.05 -10.44 11.10
C ASP A 270 9.35 -9.39 10.01
N PHE A 271 8.61 -8.26 9.96
CA PHE A 271 8.68 -7.25 8.89
C PHE A 271 10.10 -6.76 8.57
N LEU A 272 10.94 -6.53 9.60
CA LEU A 272 12.33 -6.11 9.41
C LEU A 272 13.14 -7.10 8.56
N THR A 273 12.80 -8.39 8.65
CA THR A 273 13.46 -9.43 7.86
C THR A 273 12.73 -9.70 6.54
N SER A 274 11.40 -9.71 6.53
CA SER A 274 10.67 -10.01 5.30
C SER A 274 10.79 -8.88 4.26
N TRP A 275 10.88 -7.62 4.69
CA TRP A 275 10.92 -6.48 3.79
C TRP A 275 12.33 -6.19 3.25
N LEU A 276 13.37 -6.39 4.07
CA LEU A 276 14.75 -6.05 3.69
C LEU A 276 15.48 -7.19 2.95
N PHE A 277 15.05 -8.45 3.09
CA PHE A 277 15.71 -9.60 2.47
C PHE A 277 15.01 -10.14 1.21
N SER A 278 13.85 -9.59 0.81
CA SER A 278 13.10 -10.03 -0.38
C SER A 278 13.72 -9.62 -1.73
N THR A 279 14.93 -9.06 -1.74
CA THR A 279 15.62 -8.60 -2.96
C THR A 279 16.62 -9.60 -3.55
N LYS A 280 16.66 -10.86 -3.08
CA LYS A 280 17.44 -11.89 -3.79
C LYS A 280 16.70 -12.33 -5.06
N LYS A 281 17.24 -11.93 -6.21
CA LYS A 281 16.87 -12.43 -7.55
C LYS A 281 16.70 -13.97 -7.53
N PRO A 282 15.76 -14.54 -8.29
CA PRO A 282 15.79 -15.96 -8.58
C PRO A 282 17.14 -16.27 -9.24
N SER A 283 17.87 -17.23 -8.67
CA SER A 283 19.03 -17.83 -9.30
C SER A 283 18.58 -18.37 -10.65
N THR A 284 19.10 -17.80 -11.73
CA THR A 284 19.14 -18.45 -13.04
C THR A 284 19.92 -19.75 -12.87
N ALA A 285 19.21 -20.83 -12.55
CA ALA A 285 19.71 -22.17 -12.75
C ALA A 285 19.71 -22.40 -14.26
N ALA A 286 20.92 -22.44 -14.82
CA ALA A 286 21.18 -23.05 -16.10
C ALA A 286 20.58 -24.46 -16.11
N ASN A 287 19.97 -24.85 -17.23
CA ASN A 287 20.19 -26.15 -17.82
C ASN A 287 19.72 -26.13 -19.28
N GLN A 288 20.73 -26.22 -20.15
CA GLN A 288 20.63 -26.72 -21.52
C GLN A 288 20.19 -28.19 -21.49
N PRO A 289 19.66 -28.68 -22.62
CA PRO A 289 20.26 -29.82 -23.29
C PRO A 289 21.16 -29.36 -24.44
#